data_AF-A0A4Q3BRS5-F1
#
_entry.id   AF-A0A4Q3BRS5-F1
#
_cell.length_a   1.000
_cell.length_b   1.000
_cell.length_c   1.000
_cell.angle_alpha   90.00
_cell.angle_beta   90.00
_cell.angle_gamma   90.00
#
_symmetry.space_group_name_H-M   'P 1'
#
loop_
_entity.id
_entity.type
_entity.pdbx_description
1 polymer ?
#
loop_
_entity_poly.entity_id
_entity_poly.type
_entity_poly.pdbx_seq_one_letter_code
_entity_poly.pdbx_strand_id
1 'polypeptide(L)'
;MANIIIFGILDFAELAHYYLTHDSEHTVVAFSVNEQYLPQELTFIGLPVVKFEGIELLYPPSEFSFFAPMAPGKMNMNRQTVYE
;
A
#
# COMPACT_ATOMS: atom_id res chain seq x y z
N MET A 1 2.44 5.97 -17.25
CA MET A 1 3.41 5.91 -16.13
C MET A 1 3.05 6.90 -15.02
N ALA A 2 2.95 6.44 -13.77
CA ALA A 2 2.70 7.28 -12.60
C ALA A 2 3.50 6.74 -11.39
N ASN A 3 3.91 7.64 -10.50
CA ASN A 3 4.55 7.28 -9.24
C ASN A 3 3.47 6.97 -8.20
N ILE A 4 3.48 5.77 -7.65
CA ILE A 4 2.43 5.26 -6.77
C ILE A 4 2.97 5.08 -5.36
N ILE A 5 2.18 5.54 -4.40
CA ILE A 5 2.34 5.22 -2.99
C ILE A 5 1.29 4.18 -2.63
N ILE A 6 1.71 3.10 -2.01
CA ILE A 6 0.80 2.02 -1.59
C ILE A 6 0.49 2.15 -0.11
N PHE A 7 -0.78 2.16 0.27
CA PHE A 7 -1.19 2.11 1.67
C PHE A 7 -1.24 0.67 2.18
N GLY A 8 -0.51 0.39 3.28
CA GLY A 8 -0.37 -0.92 3.90
C GLY A 8 1.04 -1.50 3.73
N ILE A 9 1.39 -2.45 4.61
CA ILE A 9 2.67 -3.19 4.60
C ILE A 9 2.45 -4.70 4.83
N LEU A 10 1.28 -5.19 4.45
CA LEU A 10 0.88 -6.60 4.56
C LEU A 10 0.65 -7.18 3.16
N ASP A 11 0.19 -8.42 3.09
CA ASP A 11 0.05 -9.23 1.87
C ASP A 11 -0.61 -8.50 0.70
N PHE A 12 -1.67 -7.72 0.93
CA PHE A 12 -2.35 -6.97 -0.13
C PHE A 12 -1.50 -5.83 -0.72
N ALA A 13 -0.67 -5.20 0.12
CA ALA A 13 0.25 -4.17 -0.31
C ALA A 13 1.44 -4.76 -1.08
N GLU A 14 1.96 -5.91 -0.65
CA GLU A 14 2.98 -6.66 -1.38
C GLU A 14 2.45 -7.13 -2.74
N LEU A 15 1.24 -7.67 -2.78
CA LEU A 15 0.60 -8.12 -4.02
C LEU A 15 0.36 -6.95 -4.99
N ALA A 16 -0.11 -5.81 -4.47
CA ALA A 16 -0.24 -4.59 -5.26
C ALA A 16 1.10 -4.14 -5.85
N HIS A 17 2.16 -4.16 -5.04
CA HIS A 17 3.51 -3.84 -5.51
C HIS A 17 3.97 -4.79 -6.62
N TYR A 18 3.74 -6.09 -6.46
CA TYR A 18 4.08 -7.08 -7.47
C TYR A 18 3.42 -6.78 -8.82
N TYR A 19 2.10 -6.61 -8.84
CA TYR A 19 1.36 -6.33 -10.09
C TYR A 19 1.75 -4.99 -10.71
N LEU A 20 1.90 -3.94 -9.89
CA LEU A 20 2.29 -2.63 -10.39
C LEU A 20 3.71 -2.65 -10.98
N THR A 21 4.61 -3.46 -10.43
CA THR A 21 6.00 -3.55 -10.91
C THR A 21 6.15 -4.41 -12.16
N HIS A 22 5.34 -5.46 -12.32
CA HIS A 22 5.52 -6.45 -13.40
C HIS A 22 4.55 -6.26 -14.58
N ASP A 23 3.31 -5.85 -14.31
CA ASP A 23 2.23 -5.85 -15.30
C ASP A 23 1.72 -4.43 -15.62
N SER A 24 2.45 -3.39 -15.18
CA SER A 24 2.07 -2.00 -15.44
C SER A 24 3.28 -1.11 -15.69
N GLU A 25 3.05 0.04 -16.32
CA GLU A 25 4.08 1.09 -16.48
C GLU A 25 4.21 1.98 -15.24
N HIS A 26 3.61 1.61 -14.10
CA HIS A 26 3.67 2.41 -12.88
C HIS A 26 4.90 2.07 -12.05
N THR A 27 5.34 3.03 -11.24
CA THR A 27 6.50 2.84 -10.34
C THR A 27 6.04 3.04 -8.91
N VAL A 28 6.23 2.03 -8.06
CA VAL A 28 5.95 2.16 -6.64
C VAL A 28 7.14 2.82 -5.97
N VAL A 29 6.91 3.95 -5.31
CA VAL A 29 7.98 4.76 -4.72
C VAL A 29 8.06 4.63 -3.20
N ALA A 30 6.94 4.31 -2.54
CA ALA A 30 6.85 4.21 -1.10
C ALA A 30 5.61 3.41 -0.67
N PHE A 31 5.67 2.92 0.55
CA PHE A 31 4.52 2.44 1.30
C PHE A 31 4.09 3.46 2.35
N SER A 32 2.83 3.41 2.75
CA SER A 32 2.33 4.26 3.83
C SER A 32 1.38 3.53 4.77
N VAL A 33 1.46 3.85 6.05
CA VAL A 33 0.55 3.37 7.10
C VAL A 33 0.25 4.50 8.07
N ASN A 34 -0.80 4.39 8.86
CA ASN A 34 -0.99 5.32 9.99
C ASN A 34 0.22 5.24 10.93
N GLU A 35 0.56 6.38 11.55
CA GLU A 35 1.72 6.53 12.44
C GLU A 35 1.79 5.47 13.55
N GLN A 36 0.64 5.03 14.08
CA GLN A 36 0.58 3.96 15.09
C GLN A 36 1.01 2.56 14.59
N TYR A 37 1.03 2.34 13.28
CA TYR A 37 1.39 1.08 12.62
C TYR A 37 2.74 1.16 11.91
N LEU A 38 3.50 2.24 12.11
CA LEU A 38 4.80 2.41 11.49
C LEU A 38 5.77 1.31 11.97
N PRO A 39 6.43 0.58 11.05
CA PRO A 39 7.42 -0.41 11.44
C PRO A 39 8.70 0.28 11.94
N GLN A 40 9.43 -0.36 12.86
CA GLN A 40 10.67 0.18 13.41
C GLN A 40 11.74 0.43 12.34
N GLU A 41 11.80 -0.45 11.33
CA GLU A 41 12.79 -0.39 10.25
C GLU A 41 12.46 0.65 9.17
N LEU A 42 11.28 1.28 9.22
CA LEU A 42 10.79 2.27 8.26
C LEU A 42 10.89 1.84 6.79
N THR A 43 10.96 0.54 6.54
CA THR A 43 11.15 -0.06 5.22
C THR A 43 10.30 -1.31 5.08
N PHE A 44 9.83 -1.57 3.87
CA PHE A 44 9.09 -2.76 3.49
C PHE A 44 9.50 -3.13 2.07
N ILE A 45 9.90 -4.38 1.85
CA ILE A 45 10.39 -4.91 0.56
C ILE A 45 11.46 -4.04 -0.15
N GLY A 46 12.30 -3.35 0.64
CA GLY A 46 13.34 -2.45 0.14
C GLY A 46 12.88 -1.04 -0.23
N LEU A 47 11.61 -0.70 0.00
CA LEU A 47 11.04 0.64 -0.21
C LEU A 47 10.71 1.32 1.13
N PRO A 48 10.75 2.67 1.20
CA PRO A 48 10.45 3.40 2.42
C PRO A 48 8.99 3.28 2.84
N VAL A 49 8.75 3.22 4.14
CA VAL A 49 7.42 3.27 4.76
C VAL A 49 7.26 4.61 5.47
N VAL A 50 6.30 5.41 5.02
CA VAL A 50 6.03 6.74 5.58
C VAL A 50 4.69 6.79 6.29
N LYS A 51 4.58 7.67 7.28
CA LYS A 51 3.29 7.89 7.93
C LYS A 51 2.31 8.55 6.97
N PHE A 52 1.06 8.12 7.05
CA PHE A 52 -0.03 8.68 6.27
C PHE A 52 -0.32 10.13 6.69
N GLU A 53 -0.17 10.42 7.97
CA GLU A 53 -0.38 11.73 8.55
C GLU A 53 0.64 12.74 8.00
N GLY A 54 0.17 13.62 7.10
CA GLY A 54 1.00 14.62 6.43
C GLY A 54 1.74 14.10 5.20
N ILE A 55 1.33 12.96 4.63
CA ILE A 55 1.99 12.38 3.46
C ILE A 55 2.02 13.33 2.25
N GLU A 56 1.03 14.20 2.10
CA GLU A 56 0.94 15.20 1.02
C GLU A 56 2.12 16.19 1.02
N LEU A 57 2.80 16.38 2.17
CA LEU A 57 3.98 17.23 2.26
C LEU A 57 5.22 16.59 1.63
N LEU A 58 5.30 15.26 1.64
CA LEU A 58 6.40 14.49 1.07
C LEU A 58 6.08 14.05 -0.36
N TYR A 59 4.81 13.77 -0.63
CA TYR A 59 4.32 13.26 -1.89
C TYR A 59 3.05 14.01 -2.32
N PRO A 60 3.19 15.13 -3.04
CA PRO A 60 2.05 15.96 -3.42
C PRO A 60 1.10 15.22 -4.40
N PRO A 61 -0.24 15.36 -4.24
CA PRO A 61 -1.22 14.72 -5.12
C PRO A 61 -1.14 15.12 -6.61
N SER A 62 -0.42 16.21 -6.94
CA SER A 62 -0.16 16.63 -8.31
C SER A 62 0.85 15.77 -9.05
N GLU A 63 1.73 15.07 -8.32
CA GLU A 63 2.84 14.29 -8.88
C GLU A 63 2.75 12.79 -8.54
N PHE A 64 2.07 12.45 -7.45
CA PHE A 64 1.97 11.08 -6.94
C PHE A 64 0.51 10.62 -6.92
N SER A 65 0.32 9.37 -7.30
CA SER A 65 -0.95 8.66 -7.15
C SER A 65 -0.92 7.83 -5.86
N PHE A 66 -2.05 7.77 -5.17
CA PHE A 66 -2.18 7.02 -3.94
C PHE A 66 -3.07 5.79 -4.18
N PHE A 67 -2.56 4.61 -3.88
CA PHE A 67 -3.28 3.36 -4.02
C PHE A 67 -3.43 2.70 -2.65
N ALA A 68 -4.67 2.46 -2.23
CA ALA A 68 -4.95 1.79 -0.96
C ALA A 68 -5.54 0.40 -1.21
N PRO A 69 -4.69 -0.63 -1.43
CA PRO A 69 -5.15 -2.00 -1.55
C PRO A 69 -5.64 -2.48 -0.17
N MET A 70 -6.91 -2.22 0.07
CA MET A 70 -7.56 -2.59 1.31
C MET A 70 -8.00 -4.05 1.20
N ALA A 71 -7.50 -4.87 2.12
CA ALA A 71 -8.09 -6.18 2.34
C ALA A 71 -9.59 -5.99 2.63
N PRO A 72 -10.49 -6.66 1.91
CA PRO A 72 -11.90 -6.61 2.22
C PRO A 72 -12.12 -7.20 3.63
N GLY A 73 -12.50 -6.34 4.58
CA GLY A 73 -12.47 -6.67 6.02
C GLY A 73 -13.39 -7.80 6.47
N LYS A 74 -14.41 -8.15 5.68
CA LYS A 74 -15.31 -9.31 5.88
C LYS A 74 -15.65 -9.86 4.50
N MET A 75 -14.66 -10.35 3.75
CA MET A 75 -14.84 -10.65 2.32
C MET A 75 -15.96 -11.69 2.14
N ASN A 76 -17.15 -11.15 1.81
CA ASN A 76 -18.52 -11.42 2.32
C ASN A 76 -18.75 -12.19 3.61
N MET A 77 -17.93 -13.16 3.92
CA MET A 77 -18.14 -14.08 4.99
C MET A 77 -16.78 -14.73 5.34
N ASN A 78 -15.64 -14.23 4.85
CA ASN A 78 -14.34 -14.88 4.94
C ASN A 78 -14.34 -16.42 4.77
N ARG A 79 -14.84 -17.00 3.68
CA ARG A 79 -15.99 -16.73 2.83
C ARG A 79 -16.94 -17.85 3.25
N GLN A 80 -17.75 -17.55 4.24
CA GLN A 80 -18.59 -18.43 5.04
C GLN A 80 -17.84 -19.53 5.76
N THR A 81 -16.61 -19.28 6.24
CA THR A 81 -15.83 -20.19 7.11
C THR A 81 -15.61 -21.64 6.66
N VAL A 82 -16.20 -22.09 5.57
CA VAL A 82 -15.65 -21.93 4.24
C VAL A 82 -16.72 -22.31 3.19
N TYR A 83 -17.92 -22.77 3.64
CA TYR A 83 -19.09 -23.18 2.86
C TYR A 83 -20.39 -23.31 3.73
N GLU A 84 -20.38 -22.88 5.00
CA GLU A 84 -21.30 -23.39 6.06
C GLU A 84 -22.28 -22.38 6.63
#